data_AF-A0A9W7L2Z8-F1
#
_entry.id   AF-A0A9W7L2Z8-F1
#
_cell.length_a   1.000
_cell.length_b   1.000
_cell.length_c   1.000
_cell.angle_alpha   90.00
_cell.angle_beta   90.00
_cell.angle_gamma   90.00
#
_symmetry.space_group_name_H-M   'P 1'
#
loop_
_entity.id
_entity.type
_entity.pdbx_description
1 polymer ?
#
loop_
_entity_poly.entity_id
_entity_poly.type
_entity_poly.pdbx_seq_one_letter_code
_entity_poly.pdbx_strand_id
1 'polypeptide(L)'
;MATCRLYRQYKFHTYPEPRVHVMLSRNAGSDEGYVYHSVKMKSIPLSCVREVEALERRWSVSLGLGLGFNIGVDLICYRNGMDSIGWHADDTQSETNVLGVVVESKGSRPVCIRPKGPKSSYKVGDEEIELHVGEGDGYELTAEVQEHYEHSLPKRKEVREVGKEGDEEGEVDGRARAHPKPN
;
A
#
# COMPACT_ATOMS: atom_id res chain seq x y z
N MET A 1 12.84 9.71 25.35
CA MET A 1 12.29 8.94 24.21
C MET A 1 13.33 7.90 23.83
N ALA A 2 12.97 6.61 23.81
CA ALA A 2 13.88 5.58 23.33
C ALA A 2 14.05 5.71 21.82
N THR A 3 15.29 5.70 21.32
CA THR A 3 15.56 5.69 19.87
C THR A 3 15.34 4.28 19.33
N CYS A 4 14.36 4.11 18.43
CA CYS A 4 14.19 2.85 17.70
C CYS A 4 15.32 2.72 16.66
N ARG A 5 16.12 1.65 16.77
CA ARG A 5 17.23 1.35 15.83
C ARG A 5 16.85 0.32 14.76
N LEU A 6 15.58 -0.07 14.72
CA LEU A 6 15.08 -1.13 13.87
C LEU A 6 14.91 -0.67 12.42
N TYR A 7 14.24 0.47 12.25
CA TYR A 7 13.92 1.06 10.95
C TYR A 7 15.15 1.67 10.29
N ARG A 8 15.25 1.51 8.97
CA ARG A 8 16.31 2.08 8.14
C ARG A 8 15.71 2.93 7.03
N GLN A 9 16.43 3.97 6.64
CA GLN A 9 16.14 4.73 5.43
C GLN A 9 17.12 4.27 4.36
N TYR A 10 16.61 3.57 3.34
CA TYR A 10 17.41 3.14 2.21
C TYR A 10 17.59 4.30 1.22
N LYS A 11 18.57 4.15 0.32
CA LYS A 11 18.89 5.14 -0.70
C LYS A 11 18.86 4.45 -2.06
N PHE A 12 18.10 5.02 -3.00
CA PHE A 12 18.25 4.68 -4.41
C PHE A 12 19.07 5.76 -5.07
N HIS A 13 20.17 5.33 -5.68
CA HIS A 13 21.14 6.24 -6.28
C HIS A 13 21.61 7.26 -5.24
N THR A 14 21.34 8.55 -5.44
CA THR A 14 21.75 9.64 -4.55
C THR A 14 20.66 10.10 -3.58
N TYR A 15 19.42 9.61 -3.71
CA TYR A 15 18.28 10.11 -2.94
C TYR A 15 17.84 9.13 -1.87
N PRO A 16 17.66 9.58 -0.61
CA PRO A 16 17.03 8.77 0.41
C PRO A 16 15.56 8.54 0.05
N GLU A 17 15.09 7.32 0.30
CA GLU A 17 13.67 7.03 0.15
C GLU A 17 12.84 7.93 1.07
N PRO A 18 11.68 8.42 0.61
CA PRO A 18 10.78 9.23 1.43
C PRO A 18 9.90 8.29 2.28
N ARG A 19 10.52 7.36 3.01
CA ARG A 19 9.93 6.43 3.99
C ARG A 19 11.06 5.71 4.72
N VAL A 20 10.76 5.11 5.87
CA VAL A 20 11.68 4.22 6.57
C VAL A 20 11.02 2.87 6.75
N HIS A 21 11.79 1.81 6.67
CA HIS A 21 11.25 0.46 6.76
C HIS A 21 12.24 -0.54 7.32
N VAL A 22 11.72 -1.70 7.72
CA VAL A 22 12.51 -2.86 8.15
C VAL A 22 11.90 -4.12 7.59
N MET A 23 12.75 -4.91 6.93
CA MET A 23 12.37 -6.22 6.45
C MET A 23 12.56 -7.28 7.53
N LEU A 24 11.47 -7.95 7.90
CA LEU A 24 11.44 -9.08 8.82
C LEU A 24 11.26 -10.37 8.03
N SER A 25 12.05 -11.41 8.29
CA SER A 25 11.91 -12.68 7.56
C SER A 25 12.23 -13.87 8.45
N ARG A 26 11.54 -15.00 8.19
CA ARG A 26 11.87 -16.32 8.77
C ARG A 26 13.22 -16.82 8.26
N ASN A 27 13.64 -16.38 7.07
CA ASN A 27 14.88 -16.75 6.42
C ASN A 27 16.01 -15.72 6.65
N ALA A 28 15.85 -14.85 7.65
CA ALA A 28 16.84 -13.81 7.90
C ALA A 28 18.25 -14.37 8.15
N GLY A 29 19.25 -13.72 7.56
CA GLY A 29 20.64 -14.18 7.59
C GLY A 29 21.02 -15.09 6.41
N SER A 30 20.07 -15.51 5.57
CA SER A 30 20.37 -16.06 4.25
C SER A 30 20.73 -14.95 3.25
N ASP A 31 21.39 -15.35 2.17
CA ASP A 31 21.63 -14.46 1.03
C ASP A 31 20.36 -14.20 0.17
N GLU A 32 19.19 -14.62 0.63
CA GLU A 32 17.91 -14.49 -0.08
C GLU A 32 17.06 -13.33 0.48
N GLY A 33 17.71 -12.21 0.79
CA GLY A 33 17.02 -10.98 1.21
C GLY A 33 16.12 -10.42 0.09
N TYR A 34 15.10 -9.65 0.48
CA TYR A 34 14.23 -8.93 -0.45
C TYR A 34 15.04 -7.97 -1.33
N VAL A 35 14.74 -7.92 -2.62
CA VAL A 35 15.42 -7.10 -3.63
C VAL A 35 14.44 -6.11 -4.21
N TYR A 36 14.68 -4.83 -3.92
CA TYR A 36 13.91 -3.72 -4.47
C TYR A 36 14.84 -2.78 -5.23
N HIS A 37 14.56 -2.53 -6.51
CA HIS A 37 15.36 -1.66 -7.39
C HIS A 37 16.88 -1.95 -7.33
N SER A 38 17.26 -3.23 -7.39
CA SER A 38 18.65 -3.71 -7.30
C SER A 38 19.34 -3.50 -5.93
N VAL A 39 18.62 -3.02 -4.92
CA VAL A 39 19.09 -2.96 -3.55
C VAL A 39 18.57 -4.20 -2.81
N LYS A 40 19.52 -5.03 -2.35
CA LYS A 40 19.21 -6.13 -1.43
C LYS A 40 18.96 -5.56 -0.04
N MET A 41 17.71 -5.58 0.39
CA MET A 41 17.33 -5.18 1.73
C MET A 41 17.80 -6.23 2.73
N LYS A 42 18.61 -5.81 3.69
CA LYS A 42 19.04 -6.68 4.79
C LYS A 42 17.87 -6.94 5.74
N SER A 43 17.32 -8.15 5.68
CA SER A 43 16.33 -8.64 6.63
C SER A 43 16.92 -8.93 8.00
N ILE A 44 16.06 -8.95 9.01
CA ILE A 44 16.35 -9.46 10.35
C ILE A 44 15.29 -10.50 10.73
N PRO A 45 15.55 -11.36 11.74
CA PRO A 45 14.61 -12.42 12.10
C PRO A 45 13.22 -11.89 12.43
N LEU A 46 12.19 -12.54 11.90
CA LEU A 46 10.79 -12.20 12.19
C LEU A 46 10.49 -12.19 13.70
N SER A 47 11.13 -13.08 14.45
CA SER A 47 11.04 -13.18 15.92
C SER A 47 11.55 -11.94 16.68
N CYS A 48 12.21 -10.99 16.01
CA CYS A 48 12.59 -9.71 16.61
C CYS A 48 11.39 -8.81 16.93
N VAL A 49 10.23 -9.03 16.29
CA VAL A 49 8.98 -8.29 16.55
C VAL A 49 7.83 -9.30 16.69
N ARG A 50 7.58 -9.74 17.93
CA ARG A 50 6.67 -10.87 18.22
C ARG A 50 5.23 -10.61 17.82
N GLU A 51 4.79 -9.36 17.89
CA GLU A 51 3.46 -8.92 17.48
C GLU A 51 3.26 -9.11 15.98
N VAL A 52 4.30 -8.82 15.19
CA VAL A 52 4.29 -8.98 13.73
C VAL A 52 4.39 -10.44 13.35
N GLU A 53 5.22 -11.24 14.05
CA GLU A 53 5.25 -12.70 13.89
C GLU A 53 3.88 -13.34 14.15
N ALA A 54 3.17 -12.88 15.19
CA ALA A 54 1.83 -13.37 15.49
C ALA A 54 0.79 -12.95 14.43
N LEU A 55 0.92 -11.74 13.87
CA LEU A 55 0.06 -11.25 12.80
C LEU A 55 0.29 -12.02 11.50
N GLU A 56 1.55 -12.21 11.11
CA GLU A 56 1.97 -13.00 9.95
C GLU A 56 1.36 -14.40 10.01
N ARG A 57 1.56 -15.12 11.12
CA ARG A 57 1.01 -16.47 11.30
C ARG A 57 -0.51 -16.51 11.14
N ARG A 58 -1.24 -15.52 11.66
CA ARG A 58 -2.72 -15.48 11.54
C ARG A 58 -3.14 -15.33 10.08
N TRP A 59 -2.50 -14.42 9.35
CA TRP A 59 -2.83 -14.18 7.95
C TRP A 59 -2.40 -15.33 7.04
N SER A 60 -1.25 -15.94 7.29
CA SER A 60 -0.82 -17.12 6.52
C SER A 60 -1.80 -18.28 6.61
N VAL A 61 -2.42 -18.49 7.78
CA VAL A 61 -3.49 -19.48 7.94
C VAL A 61 -4.75 -19.04 7.20
N SER A 62 -5.16 -17.77 7.34
CA SER A 62 -6.38 -17.24 6.68
C SER A 62 -6.30 -17.27 5.16
N LEU A 63 -5.11 -17.05 4.60
CA LEU A 63 -4.85 -17.02 3.16
C LEU A 63 -4.42 -18.39 2.61
N GLY A 64 -4.33 -19.43 3.45
CA GLY A 64 -3.92 -20.77 3.02
C GLY A 64 -2.47 -20.89 2.55
N LEU A 65 -1.58 -19.99 2.97
CA LEU A 65 -0.18 -19.90 2.50
C LEU A 65 0.77 -20.97 3.08
N GLY A 66 0.26 -21.89 3.90
CA GLY A 66 1.05 -22.98 4.48
C GLY A 66 2.17 -22.48 5.40
N LEU A 67 3.41 -22.44 4.88
CA LEU A 67 4.63 -22.08 5.62
C LEU A 67 4.79 -20.57 5.87
N GLY A 68 3.85 -19.76 5.38
CA GLY A 68 3.82 -18.32 5.59
C GLY A 68 4.40 -17.51 4.46
N PHE A 69 4.66 -16.22 4.71
CA PHE A 69 5.22 -15.32 3.70
C PHE A 69 6.72 -15.62 3.54
N ASN A 70 7.10 -16.17 2.37
CA ASN A 70 8.44 -16.67 2.08
C ASN A 70 9.50 -15.57 1.92
N ILE A 71 9.13 -14.42 1.36
CA ILE A 71 10.00 -13.24 1.30
C ILE A 71 10.11 -12.63 2.70
N GLY A 72 8.97 -12.35 3.32
CA GLY A 72 8.87 -11.83 4.69
C GLY A 72 7.81 -10.75 4.84
N VAL A 73 8.00 -9.88 5.83
CA VAL A 73 7.12 -8.76 6.17
C VAL A 73 7.94 -7.48 6.14
N ASP A 74 7.61 -6.55 5.24
CA ASP A 74 8.19 -5.20 5.24
C ASP A 74 7.35 -4.26 6.11
N LEU A 75 7.90 -3.84 7.25
CA LEU A 75 7.25 -2.84 8.08
C LEU A 75 7.65 -1.46 7.60
N ILE A 76 6.69 -0.72 7.06
CA ILE A 76 6.93 0.60 6.46
C ILE A 76 6.31 1.70 7.33
N CYS A 77 7.10 2.73 7.63
CA CYS A 77 6.67 3.92 8.33
C CYS A 77 6.73 5.13 7.38
N TYR A 78 5.54 5.63 7.05
CA TYR A 78 5.35 6.94 6.42
C TYR A 78 5.18 7.99 7.52
N ARG A 79 6.22 8.76 7.79
CA ARG A 79 6.31 9.65 8.97
C ARG A 79 5.30 10.79 8.93
N ASN A 80 4.92 11.21 7.73
CA ASN A 80 3.92 12.23 7.46
C ASN A 80 3.43 12.08 6.01
N GLY A 81 2.50 12.95 5.60
CA GLY A 81 1.95 12.91 4.25
C GLY A 81 2.92 13.26 3.11
N MET A 82 4.13 13.74 3.41
CA MET A 82 5.18 13.99 2.40
C MET A 82 6.03 12.74 2.09
N ASP A 83 5.96 11.72 2.95
CA ASP A 83 6.55 10.41 2.67
C ASP A 83 5.68 9.66 1.64
N SER A 84 6.29 8.91 0.72
CA SER A 84 5.55 8.32 -0.42
C SER A 84 6.23 7.08 -1.00
N ILE A 85 5.50 6.35 -1.83
CA ILE A 85 6.07 5.39 -2.79
C ILE A 85 5.50 5.70 -4.17
N GLY A 86 6.36 5.72 -5.18
CA GLY A 86 5.96 5.99 -6.56
C GLY A 86 5.16 4.83 -7.14
N TRP A 87 4.73 4.99 -8.39
CA TRP A 87 4.11 3.90 -9.13
C TRP A 87 5.10 2.76 -9.34
N HIS A 88 4.70 1.57 -8.89
CA HIS A 88 5.48 0.33 -8.99
C HIS A 88 4.54 -0.89 -8.92
N ALA A 89 5.06 -2.04 -9.32
CA ALA A 89 4.51 -3.34 -8.96
C ALA A 89 5.55 -4.09 -8.14
N ASP A 90 5.09 -4.97 -7.27
CA ASP A 90 5.95 -5.92 -6.58
C ASP A 90 6.10 -7.15 -7.48
N ASP A 91 6.99 -7.07 -8.46
CA ASP A 91 7.18 -8.11 -9.49
C ASP A 91 8.65 -8.55 -9.67
N THR A 92 9.51 -8.23 -8.69
CA THR A 92 10.96 -8.48 -8.79
C THR A 92 11.39 -9.87 -8.32
N GLN A 93 10.55 -10.56 -7.54
CA GLN A 93 10.87 -11.86 -6.93
C GLN A 93 9.74 -12.88 -7.08
N SER A 94 8.91 -12.72 -8.12
CA SER A 94 7.75 -13.60 -8.38
C SER A 94 6.74 -13.58 -7.24
N GLU A 95 6.50 -12.40 -6.67
CA GLU A 95 5.44 -12.17 -5.70
C GLU A 95 4.09 -12.57 -6.30
N THR A 96 3.36 -13.43 -5.59
CA THR A 96 2.03 -13.91 -6.01
C THR A 96 0.92 -13.41 -5.11
N ASN A 97 1.27 -12.94 -3.92
CA ASN A 97 0.35 -12.44 -2.91
C ASN A 97 1.05 -11.37 -2.07
N VAL A 98 0.56 -10.14 -2.16
CA VAL A 98 1.03 -9.01 -1.35
C VAL A 98 -0.12 -8.55 -0.45
N LEU A 99 0.06 -8.72 0.86
CA LEU A 99 -0.89 -8.26 1.87
C LEU A 99 -0.38 -6.98 2.53
N GLY A 100 -1.11 -5.87 2.33
CA GLY A 100 -0.92 -4.63 3.06
C GLY A 100 -1.82 -4.57 4.29
N VAL A 101 -1.29 -4.15 5.44
CA VAL A 101 -2.06 -3.90 6.66
C VAL A 101 -1.64 -2.57 7.27
N VAL A 102 -2.61 -1.70 7.55
CA VAL A 102 -2.35 -0.43 8.24
C VAL A 102 -2.45 -0.67 9.74
N VAL A 103 -1.30 -0.84 10.39
CA VAL A 103 -1.24 -1.17 11.82
C VAL A 103 -1.51 0.01 12.75
N GLU A 104 -1.13 1.21 12.34
CA GLU A 104 -1.30 2.46 13.09
C GLU A 104 -1.33 3.62 12.10
N SER A 105 -2.32 4.51 12.20
CA SER A 105 -2.32 5.74 11.40
C SER A 105 -3.13 6.87 12.04
N LYS A 106 -2.63 8.10 11.88
CA LYS A 106 -3.35 9.33 12.29
C LYS A 106 -4.40 9.80 11.28
N GLY A 107 -4.64 9.01 10.24
CA GLY A 107 -5.71 9.21 9.27
C GLY A 107 -5.43 8.49 7.94
N SER A 108 -6.36 8.57 6.99
CA SER A 108 -6.27 7.75 5.78
C SER A 108 -5.50 8.42 4.65
N ARG A 109 -4.74 7.61 3.92
CA ARG A 109 -4.09 7.94 2.65
C ARG A 109 -4.51 6.90 1.63
N PRO A 110 -4.96 7.31 0.42
CA PRO A 110 -5.38 6.34 -0.57
C PRO A 110 -4.18 5.59 -1.12
N VAL A 111 -4.27 4.27 -1.14
CA VAL A 111 -3.45 3.43 -2.01
C VAL A 111 -4.06 3.54 -3.40
N CYS A 112 -3.33 4.15 -4.33
CA CYS A 112 -3.79 4.32 -5.70
C CYS A 112 -3.29 3.14 -6.54
N ILE A 113 -4.15 2.57 -7.37
CA ILE A 113 -3.85 1.43 -8.26
C ILE A 113 -4.26 1.84 -9.67
N ARG A 114 -3.40 1.61 -10.67
CA ARG A 114 -3.70 1.94 -12.07
C ARG A 114 -3.14 0.89 -13.04
N PRO A 115 -3.71 0.74 -14.24
CA PRO A 115 -3.17 -0.19 -15.23
C PRO A 115 -1.77 0.22 -15.69
N LYS A 116 -0.88 -0.75 -15.92
CA LYS A 116 0.45 -0.52 -16.48
C LYS A 116 0.33 -0.04 -17.94
N GLY A 117 1.31 0.76 -18.36
CA GLY A 117 1.43 1.22 -19.74
C GLY A 117 0.70 2.55 -20.05
N PRO A 118 0.69 2.96 -21.33
CA PRO A 118 0.10 4.25 -21.72
C PRO A 118 -1.43 4.19 -21.66
N LYS A 119 -2.08 5.28 -21.24
CA LYS A 119 -3.56 5.37 -21.16
C LYS A 119 -4.28 5.01 -22.46
N SER A 120 -3.62 5.19 -23.62
CA SER A 120 -4.17 4.81 -24.93
C SER A 120 -4.33 3.30 -25.13
N SER A 121 -3.71 2.45 -24.31
CA SER A 121 -3.88 1.00 -24.35
C SER A 121 -4.95 0.46 -23.40
N TYR A 122 -5.55 1.34 -22.58
CA TYR A 122 -6.54 0.94 -21.59
C TYR A 122 -7.84 0.50 -22.28
N LYS A 123 -8.44 -0.55 -21.75
CA LYS A 123 -9.73 -1.09 -22.20
C LYS A 123 -10.84 -0.65 -21.25
N VAL A 124 -12.08 -0.82 -21.68
CA VAL A 124 -13.23 -0.66 -20.78
C VAL A 124 -13.06 -1.63 -19.61
N GLY A 125 -13.08 -1.12 -18.37
CA GLY A 125 -12.80 -1.87 -17.15
C GLY A 125 -11.38 -1.67 -16.57
N ASP A 126 -10.46 -1.03 -17.30
CA ASP A 126 -9.12 -0.68 -16.81
C ASP A 126 -9.13 0.67 -16.07
N GLU A 127 -9.83 0.69 -14.93
CA GLU A 127 -10.00 1.90 -14.12
C GLU A 127 -8.81 2.18 -13.18
N GLU A 128 -8.65 3.45 -12.80
CA GLU A 128 -7.81 3.82 -11.67
C GLU A 128 -8.63 3.68 -10.38
N ILE A 129 -8.09 2.96 -9.40
CA ILE A 129 -8.76 2.61 -8.15
C ILE A 129 -8.05 3.32 -7.01
N GLU A 130 -8.82 3.96 -6.11
CA GLU A 130 -8.31 4.47 -4.84
C GLU A 130 -8.86 3.61 -3.69
N LEU A 131 -7.96 2.92 -2.97
CA LEU A 131 -8.30 2.20 -1.75
C LEU A 131 -8.06 3.10 -0.54
N HIS A 132 -9.13 3.51 0.13
CA HIS A 132 -9.08 4.31 1.35
C HIS A 132 -8.96 3.41 2.58
N VAL A 133 -7.73 2.99 2.87
CA VAL A 133 -7.42 2.14 4.02
C VAL A 133 -7.10 2.98 5.26
N GLY A 134 -7.71 2.65 6.39
CA GLY A 134 -7.50 3.24 7.70
C GLY A 134 -6.82 2.28 8.67
N GLU A 135 -6.58 2.74 9.91
CA GLU A 135 -6.01 1.89 10.96
C GLU A 135 -6.87 0.63 11.19
N GLY A 136 -6.24 -0.53 11.17
CA GLY A 136 -6.89 -1.83 11.30
C GLY A 136 -7.28 -2.49 9.98
N ASP A 137 -7.33 -1.74 8.87
CA ASP A 137 -7.68 -2.28 7.56
C ASP A 137 -6.50 -3.03 6.92
N GLY A 138 -6.84 -4.01 6.09
CA GLY A 138 -5.91 -4.72 5.23
C GLY A 138 -6.44 -4.85 3.80
N TYR A 139 -5.53 -4.97 2.84
CA TYR A 139 -5.83 -5.18 1.44
C TYR A 139 -4.85 -6.17 0.82
N GLU A 140 -5.33 -6.94 -0.15
CA GLU A 140 -4.56 -7.96 -0.86
C GLU A 140 -4.39 -7.55 -2.32
N LEU A 141 -3.16 -7.63 -2.83
CA LEU A 141 -2.85 -7.49 -4.25
C LEU A 141 -2.32 -8.84 -4.75
N THR A 142 -3.06 -9.48 -5.65
CA THR A 142 -2.73 -10.79 -6.22
C THR A 142 -1.69 -10.67 -7.34
N ALA A 143 -1.20 -11.82 -7.82
CA ALA A 143 -0.28 -11.91 -8.95
C ALA A 143 -0.78 -11.14 -10.19
N GLU A 144 -2.07 -11.22 -10.52
CA GLU A 144 -2.66 -10.54 -11.67
C GLU A 144 -2.60 -9.01 -11.53
N VAL A 145 -2.77 -8.51 -10.31
CA VAL A 145 -2.60 -7.08 -10.01
C VAL A 145 -1.14 -6.69 -10.22
N GLN A 146 -0.19 -7.47 -9.70
CA GLN A 146 1.24 -7.18 -9.91
C GLN A 146 1.65 -7.30 -11.38
N GLU A 147 1.00 -8.14 -12.17
CA GLU A 147 1.30 -8.31 -13.60
C GLU A 147 0.79 -7.13 -14.43
N HIS A 148 -0.46 -6.71 -14.21
CA HIS A 148 -1.16 -5.77 -15.11
C HIS A 148 -1.33 -4.36 -14.55
N TYR A 149 -1.18 -4.18 -13.25
CA TYR A 149 -1.39 -2.91 -12.56
C TYR A 149 -0.12 -2.49 -11.80
N GLU A 150 -0.02 -1.21 -11.54
CA GLU A 150 0.96 -0.64 -10.63
C GLU A 150 0.22 0.15 -9.55
N HIS A 151 0.84 0.27 -8.39
CA HIS A 151 0.26 0.93 -7.24
C HIS A 151 1.21 1.96 -6.63
N SER A 152 0.66 2.89 -5.89
CA SER A 152 1.42 3.97 -5.25
C SER A 152 0.76 4.47 -3.97
N LEU A 153 1.56 5.12 -3.13
CA LEU A 153 1.08 5.92 -2.01
C LEU A 153 1.54 7.37 -2.23
N PRO A 154 0.75 8.22 -2.91
CA PRO A 154 1.17 9.55 -3.31
C PRO A 154 1.27 10.50 -2.11
N LYS A 155 2.11 11.53 -2.24
CA LYS A 155 2.23 12.60 -1.23
C LYS A 155 0.90 13.32 -1.04
N ARG A 156 0.51 13.59 0.19
CA ARG A 156 -0.62 14.46 0.54
C ARG A 156 -0.21 15.45 1.63
N LYS A 157 -0.47 16.74 1.40
CA LYS A 157 -0.22 17.78 2.40
C LYS A 157 -1.19 17.70 3.59
N GLU A 158 -2.37 17.11 3.37
CA GLU A 158 -3.43 16.96 4.37
C GLU A 158 -3.85 15.48 4.46
N VAL A 159 -3.87 14.95 5.68
CA VAL A 159 -4.40 13.62 5.98
C VAL A 159 -5.91 13.78 6.16
N ARG A 160 -6.72 12.96 5.47
CA ARG A 160 -8.17 12.98 5.67
C ARG A 160 -8.50 12.21 6.95
N GLU A 161 -9.31 12.81 7.82
CA GLU A 161 -9.91 12.09 8.96
C GLU A 161 -10.86 11.03 8.41
N VAL A 162 -10.79 9.83 8.98
CA VAL A 162 -11.72 8.73 8.65
C VAL A 162 -13.01 8.98 9.44
N GLY A 163 -14.12 9.22 8.75
CA GLY A 163 -15.46 9.26 9.37
C GLY A 163 -15.96 10.64 9.80
N LYS A 164 -16.44 11.41 8.82
CA LYS A 164 -17.78 12.01 8.93
C LYS A 164 -18.50 11.65 7.63
N GLU A 165 -19.41 10.69 7.70
CA GLU A 165 -20.50 10.62 6.74
C GLU A 165 -21.18 11.99 6.76
N GLY A 166 -20.98 12.75 5.69
CA GLY A 166 -21.84 13.88 5.42
C GLY A 166 -23.17 13.30 4.96
N ASP A 167 -24.16 13.37 5.83
CA ASP A 167 -25.56 13.52 5.42
C ASP A 167 -25.66 14.81 4.58
N GLU A 168 -25.23 14.76 3.32
CA GLU A 168 -25.66 15.70 2.29
C GLU A 168 -26.85 15.05 1.59
N GLU A 169 -28.01 15.10 2.25
CA GLU A 169 -29.28 15.14 1.54
C GLU A 169 -29.20 16.32 0.57
N GLY A 170 -28.97 16.01 -0.71
CA GLY A 170 -28.98 16.98 -1.78
C GLY A 170 -30.30 17.73 -1.78
N GLU A 171 -30.23 19.00 -1.38
CA GLU A 171 -31.28 19.99 -1.56
C GLU A 171 -31.67 20.01 -3.05
N VAL A 172 -32.88 19.53 -3.35
CA VAL A 172 -33.47 19.59 -4.68
C VAL A 172 -33.74 21.07 -4.99
N ASP A 173 -32.84 21.70 -5.75
CA ASP A 173 -33.06 23.02 -6.33
C ASP A 173 -34.24 22.95 -7.32
N GLY A 174 -35.41 23.27 -6.80
CA GLY A 174 -36.64 23.50 -7.54
C GLY A 174 -36.53 24.75 -8.41
N ARG A 175 -35.88 24.61 -9.57
CA ARG A 175 -36.08 25.53 -10.70
C ARG A 175 -36.55 24.75 -11.93
N ALA A 176 -37.86 24.65 -12.03
CA ALA A 176 -38.57 24.28 -13.25
C ALA A 176 -38.10 25.16 -14.42
N ARG A 177 -37.37 24.57 -15.37
CA ARG A 177 -37.16 25.18 -16.68
C ARG A 177 -38.41 24.93 -17.52
N ALA A 178 -39.09 26.02 -17.85
CA ALA A 178 -40.23 26.03 -18.76
C ALA A 178 -39.83 25.51 -20.15
N HIS A 179 -40.62 24.58 -20.68
CA HIS A 179 -40.56 24.18 -22.09
C HIS A 179 -40.95 25.35 -23.00
N PRO A 180 -40.25 25.57 -24.13
CA PRO A 180 -40.72 26.49 -25.15
C PRO A 180 -41.90 25.86 -25.91
N LYS A 181 -42.97 26.63 -26.09
CA LYS A 181 -44.10 26.26 -26.96
C LYS A 181 -43.66 26.28 -28.43
N PRO A 182 -44.12 25.33 -29.27
CA PRO A 182 -43.84 25.35 -30.69
C PRO A 182 -44.70 26.41 -31.41
N ASN A 183 -44.10 27.04 -32.42
CA ASN A 183 -44.82 27.71 -33.51
C ASN A 183 -45.07 26.72 -34.63
#